data_AF-A0A7J9Q7Z0-F1
#
_entry.id   AF-A0A7J9Q7Z0-F1
#
_cell.length_a   1.000
_cell.length_b   1.000
_cell.length_c   1.000
_cell.angle_alpha   90.00
_cell.angle_beta   90.00
_cell.angle_gamma   90.00
#
_symmetry.space_group_name_H-M   'P 1'
#
loop_
_entity.id
_entity.type
_entity.pdbx_description
1 polymer ?
#
loop_
_entity_poly.entity_id
_entity_poly.type
_entity_poly.pdbx_seq_one_letter_code
_entity_poly.pdbx_strand_id
1 'polypeptide(L)'
;MFNNTIDNIQMSWVKEGQKMSQLLLMWGANDFGGTLINESISTSAGSEHGQLLRPKEIRRMVREIGRIPAERNTQYQMLKKFETENEVEEGLDKITNYSQFGSYKELIKINKFRYKNPREE
;
A
#
# COMPACT_ATOMS: atom_id res chain seq x y z
N MET A 1 -4.83 21.63 -0.28
CA MET A 1 -3.38 21.36 -0.01
C MET A 1 -2.55 21.86 -1.20
N PHE A 2 -1.21 21.93 -1.09
CA PHE A 2 -0.26 22.67 -1.97
C PHE A 2 -0.84 23.92 -2.65
N ASN A 3 -0.82 25.05 -1.94
CA ASN A 3 -1.39 26.33 -2.41
C ASN A 3 -2.85 26.20 -2.92
N ASN A 4 -3.65 25.33 -2.31
CA ASN A 4 -5.03 25.03 -2.68
C ASN A 4 -5.23 24.56 -4.14
N THR A 5 -4.21 23.94 -4.73
CA THR A 5 -4.28 23.38 -6.09
C THR A 5 -4.17 21.86 -6.12
N ILE A 6 -3.55 21.25 -5.11
CA ILE A 6 -3.37 19.80 -5.03
C ILE A 6 -3.79 19.33 -3.65
N ASP A 7 -4.94 18.66 -3.55
CA ASP A 7 -5.52 18.29 -2.27
C ASP A 7 -4.82 17.15 -1.53
N ASN A 8 -4.05 16.35 -2.25
CA ASN A 8 -3.38 15.18 -1.69
C ASN A 8 -1.95 15.05 -2.18
N ILE A 9 -1.03 14.83 -1.24
CA ILE A 9 0.38 14.55 -1.52
C ILE A 9 0.64 13.14 -1.01
N GLN A 10 0.89 12.22 -1.95
CA GLN A 10 1.19 10.83 -1.64
C GLN A 10 2.67 10.66 -1.32
N MET A 11 2.96 9.91 -0.26
CA MET A 11 4.29 9.41 0.05
C MET A 11 4.40 7.91 -0.29
N SER A 12 5.60 7.46 -0.67
CA SER A 12 5.86 6.06 -1.06
C SER A 12 6.75 5.33 -0.04
N TRP A 13 6.16 4.53 0.84
CA TRP A 13 6.92 3.80 1.87
C TRP A 13 7.89 2.76 1.29
N VAL A 14 7.62 2.23 0.09
CA VAL A 14 8.53 1.28 -0.60
C VAL A 14 9.80 1.93 -1.14
N LYS A 15 9.81 3.25 -1.26
CA LYS A 15 10.99 4.02 -1.66
C LYS A 15 11.71 4.58 -0.46
N GLU A 16 10.97 5.15 0.49
CA GLU A 16 11.55 5.92 1.59
C GLU A 16 11.69 5.14 2.91
N GLY A 17 11.01 3.99 3.01
CA GLY A 17 10.94 3.20 4.24
C GLY A 17 9.94 3.75 5.27
N GLN A 18 9.55 2.90 6.20
CA GLN A 18 8.47 3.17 7.18
C GLN A 18 8.70 4.43 8.04
N LYS A 19 9.92 4.63 8.56
CA LYS A 19 10.23 5.77 9.43
C LYS A 19 10.18 7.11 8.69
N MET A 20 10.79 7.17 7.49
CA MET A 20 10.72 8.36 6.65
C MET A 20 9.27 8.65 6.25
N SER A 21 8.46 7.60 6.10
CA SER A 21 7.04 7.75 5.80
C SER A 21 6.27 8.51 6.85
N GLN A 22 6.52 8.20 8.12
CA GLN A 22 5.93 8.94 9.25
C GLN A 22 6.37 10.41 9.24
N LEU A 23 7.65 10.68 8.95
CA LEU A 23 8.15 12.06 8.86
C LEU A 23 7.48 12.84 7.71
N LEU A 24 7.37 12.24 6.53
CA LEU A 24 6.71 12.86 5.38
C LEU A 24 5.24 13.19 5.66
N LEU A 25 4.53 12.29 6.34
CA LEU A 25 3.17 12.57 6.81
C LEU A 25 3.15 13.77 7.74
N MET A 26 4.06 13.86 8.71
CA MET A 26 4.16 15.01 9.61
C MET A 26 4.49 16.33 8.87
N TRP A 27 5.12 16.26 7.70
CA TRP A 27 5.62 17.42 6.95
C TRP A 27 4.80 17.78 5.70
N GLY A 28 3.54 17.33 5.63
CA GLY A 28 2.56 17.83 4.67
C GLY A 28 1.94 16.77 3.77
N ALA A 29 2.51 15.56 3.69
CA ALA A 29 1.82 14.45 3.05
C ALA A 29 0.58 14.04 3.87
N ASN A 30 -0.48 13.63 3.17
CA ASN A 30 -1.70 13.10 3.78
C ASN A 30 -2.12 11.74 3.20
N ASP A 31 -1.42 11.27 2.17
CA ASP A 31 -1.77 10.04 1.47
C ASP A 31 -0.64 9.03 1.62
N PHE A 32 -0.93 7.97 2.38
CA PHE A 32 0.02 6.88 2.63
C PHE A 32 -0.15 5.84 1.53
N GLY A 33 0.90 5.59 0.75
CA GLY A 33 0.87 4.54 -0.28
C GLY A 33 0.42 3.19 0.29
N GLY A 34 -0.57 2.55 -0.32
CA GLY A 34 -1.25 1.39 0.24
C GLY A 34 -0.37 0.14 0.47
N THR A 35 -1.02 -0.94 0.87
CA THR A 35 -0.38 -2.24 1.01
C THR A 35 0.02 -2.78 -0.36
N LEU A 36 1.31 -3.06 -0.53
CA LEU A 36 1.85 -3.75 -1.69
C LEU A 36 2.16 -5.20 -1.31
N ILE A 37 1.84 -6.12 -2.22
CA ILE A 37 2.08 -7.56 -2.06
C ILE A 37 3.02 -7.96 -3.18
N ASN A 38 4.08 -8.71 -2.85
CA ASN A 38 5.02 -9.24 -3.84
C ASN A 38 5.67 -8.12 -4.66
N GLU A 39 6.14 -7.06 -3.97
CA GLU A 39 6.84 -5.94 -4.62
C GLU A 39 8.22 -6.40 -5.12
N SER A 40 8.23 -6.93 -6.33
CA SER A 40 9.42 -7.41 -7.04
C SER A 40 10.11 -6.34 -7.89
N ILE A 41 9.43 -5.26 -8.30
CA ILE A 41 9.97 -4.18 -9.13
C ILE A 41 10.93 -3.32 -8.31
N SER A 42 10.50 -2.76 -7.18
CA SER A 42 11.40 -1.94 -6.33
C SER A 42 12.53 -2.77 -5.75
N THR A 43 12.27 -4.03 -5.35
CA THR A 43 13.33 -4.95 -4.92
C THR A 43 14.34 -5.19 -6.05
N SER A 44 13.87 -5.44 -7.29
CA SER A 44 14.76 -5.62 -8.45
C SER A 44 15.54 -4.35 -8.83
N ALA A 45 15.01 -3.18 -8.49
CA ALA A 45 15.66 -1.88 -8.66
C ALA A 45 16.60 -1.50 -7.50
N GLY A 46 16.80 -2.38 -6.51
CA GLY A 46 17.75 -2.18 -5.40
C GLY A 46 17.15 -1.56 -4.14
N SER A 47 15.82 -1.45 -4.01
CA SER A 47 15.21 -1.05 -2.74
C SER A 47 15.33 -2.15 -1.69
N GLU A 48 15.73 -1.77 -0.47
CA GLU A 48 15.80 -2.66 0.70
C GLU A 48 14.49 -2.68 1.50
N HIS A 49 13.50 -1.87 1.12
CA HIS A 49 12.26 -1.72 1.88
C HIS A 49 11.23 -2.79 1.49
N GLY A 50 10.65 -3.41 2.53
CA GLY A 50 10.03 -4.74 2.49
C GLY A 50 8.96 -5.00 1.43
N GLN A 51 8.73 -6.30 1.15
CA GLN A 51 7.80 -6.78 0.11
C GLN A 51 6.32 -6.75 0.49
N LEU A 52 6.03 -6.46 1.77
CA LEU A 52 4.68 -6.35 2.31
C LEU A 52 4.66 -5.39 3.50
N LEU A 53 3.64 -4.53 3.51
CA LEU A 53 3.26 -3.73 4.66
C LEU A 53 1.78 -3.90 4.92
N ARG A 54 1.43 -4.51 6.05
CA ARG A 54 0.05 -4.91 6.32
C ARG A 54 -0.83 -3.69 6.65
N PRO A 55 -2.13 -3.73 6.36
CA PRO A 55 -3.06 -2.66 6.71
C PRO A 55 -2.98 -2.25 8.19
N LYS A 56 -2.88 -3.21 9.13
CA LYS A 56 -2.72 -2.90 10.56
C LYS A 56 -1.45 -2.13 10.88
N GLU A 57 -0.36 -2.37 10.15
CA GLU A 57 0.91 -1.68 10.35
C GLU A 57 0.82 -0.24 9.85
N ILE A 58 0.18 0.00 8.69
CA ILE A 58 -0.11 1.35 8.20
C ILE A 58 -0.95 2.11 9.24
N ARG A 59 -2.05 1.50 9.71
CA ARG A 59 -2.93 2.11 10.72
C ARG A 59 -2.15 2.44 12.00
N ARG A 60 -1.33 1.52 12.49
CA ARG A 60 -0.45 1.74 13.66
C ARG A 60 0.48 2.93 13.44
N MET A 61 1.21 2.96 12.32
CA MET A 61 2.18 4.03 12.04
C MET A 61 1.53 5.42 11.93
N VAL A 62 0.33 5.51 11.35
CA VAL A 62 -0.43 6.76 11.28
C VAL A 62 -0.89 7.21 12.67
N ARG A 63 -1.30 6.28 13.54
CA ARG A 63 -1.68 6.60 14.93
C ARG A 63 -0.50 7.02 15.80
N GLU A 64 0.66 6.40 15.62
CA GLU A 64 1.89 6.74 16.36
C GLU A 64 2.31 8.20 16.17
N ILE A 65 1.95 8.82 15.04
CA ILE A 65 2.17 10.26 14.78
C ILE A 65 0.96 11.14 15.12
N GLY A 66 -0.02 10.62 15.86
CA GLY A 66 -1.19 11.36 16.33
C GLY A 66 -2.25 11.64 15.25
N ARG A 67 -2.27 10.89 14.14
CA ARG A 67 -3.27 11.04 13.07
C ARG A 67 -4.29 9.89 13.08
N ILE A 68 -5.46 10.15 12.50
CA ILE A 68 -6.51 9.15 12.32
C ILE A 68 -6.34 8.49 10.94
N PRO A 69 -6.04 7.18 10.86
CA PRO A 69 -5.94 6.49 9.59
C PRO A 69 -7.31 6.38 8.92
N ALA A 70 -7.30 6.42 7.60
CA ALA A 70 -8.48 6.26 6.78
C ALA A 70 -8.19 5.56 5.46
N GLU A 71 -9.18 4.83 4.98
CA GLU A 71 -9.19 4.20 3.67
C GLU A 71 -9.92 5.10 2.66
N ARG A 72 -9.37 5.19 1.46
CA ARG A 72 -9.91 5.98 0.36
C ARG A 72 -10.04 5.14 -0.90
N ASN A 73 -10.92 5.55 -1.81
CA ASN A 73 -10.92 5.05 -3.18
C ASN A 73 -9.97 5.85 -4.09
N THR A 74 -9.96 5.52 -5.38
CA THR A 74 -9.14 6.20 -6.40
C THR A 74 -9.56 7.65 -6.67
N GLN A 75 -10.79 8.02 -6.31
CA GLN A 75 -11.30 9.40 -6.37
C GLN A 75 -11.06 10.18 -5.06
N TYR A 76 -10.25 9.63 -4.15
CA TYR A 76 -9.96 10.22 -2.83
C TYR A 76 -11.19 10.39 -1.92
N GLN A 77 -12.29 9.70 -2.22
CA GLN A 77 -13.44 9.65 -1.32
C GLN A 77 -13.12 8.71 -0.15
N MET A 78 -13.48 9.15 1.05
CA MET A 78 -13.29 8.41 2.28
C MET A 78 -14.26 7.22 2.33
N LEU A 79 -13.72 6.01 2.34
CA LEU A 79 -14.49 4.78 2.47
C LEU A 79 -14.70 4.43 3.95
N LYS A 80 -13.64 4.54 4.74
CA LYS A 80 -13.65 4.18 6.16
C LYS A 80 -12.65 5.01 6.95
N LYS A 81 -13.06 5.50 8.11
CA LYS A 81 -12.16 6.04 9.13
C LYS A 81 -11.95 5.00 10.21
N PHE A 82 -10.73 4.91 10.74
CA PHE A 82 -10.38 3.98 11.81
C PHE A 82 -10.05 4.79 13.07
N GLU A 83 -11.08 5.13 13.86
CA GLU A 83 -10.92 5.99 15.04
C GLU A 83 -10.31 5.20 16.21
N THR A 84 -10.66 3.93 16.37
CA THR A 84 -10.13 3.06 17.43
C THR A 84 -9.29 1.90 16.88
N GLU A 85 -8.44 1.31 17.73
CA GLU A 85 -7.54 0.22 17.31
C GLU A 85 -8.26 -1.09 16.94
N ASN A 86 -9.43 -1.34 17.52
CA ASN A 86 -10.15 -2.61 17.42
C ASN A 86 -11.09 -2.69 16.19
N GLU A 87 -11.03 -1.71 15.28
CA GLU A 87 -12.07 -1.44 14.30
C GLU A 87 -12.04 -2.25 12.99
N VAL A 88 -11.32 -3.38 12.94
CA VAL A 88 -11.43 -4.52 11.98
C VAL A 88 -10.03 -5.03 11.62
N GLU A 89 -9.91 -6.36 11.63
CA GLU A 89 -8.74 -7.06 11.10
C GLU A 89 -8.99 -7.41 9.62
N GLU A 90 -8.13 -6.90 8.74
CA GLU A 90 -8.26 -7.10 7.29
C GLU A 90 -7.82 -8.51 6.87
N GLY A 91 -8.27 -8.97 5.71
CA GLY A 91 -7.85 -10.28 5.17
C GLY A 91 -6.32 -10.41 5.09
N LEU A 92 -5.61 -9.34 4.70
CA LEU A 92 -4.14 -9.30 4.65
C LEU A 92 -3.47 -9.30 6.03
N ASP A 93 -4.16 -8.84 7.07
CA ASP A 93 -3.64 -8.84 8.44
C ASP A 93 -3.52 -10.26 9.00
N LYS A 94 -4.36 -11.19 8.51
CA LYS A 94 -4.47 -12.60 8.94
C LYS A 94 -3.51 -13.55 8.23
N ILE A 95 -2.88 -13.09 7.15
CA ILE A 95 -2.02 -13.96 6.33
C ILE A 95 -0.70 -14.22 7.05
N THR A 96 -0.37 -15.49 7.21
CA THR A 96 0.87 -15.97 7.85
C THR A 96 1.84 -16.56 6.84
N ASN A 97 1.33 -17.25 5.81
CA ASN A 97 2.13 -17.82 4.74
C ASN A 97 2.12 -16.90 3.50
N TYR A 98 3.22 -16.19 3.27
CA TYR A 98 3.35 -15.29 2.12
C TYR A 98 3.61 -16.01 0.80
N SER A 99 4.11 -17.24 0.83
CA SER A 99 4.37 -18.02 -0.39
C SER A 99 3.09 -18.33 -1.17
N GLN A 100 1.91 -18.21 -0.55
CA GLN A 100 0.62 -18.36 -1.24
C GLN A 100 0.38 -17.33 -2.35
N PHE A 101 1.07 -16.18 -2.29
CA PHE A 101 0.97 -15.16 -3.33
C PHE A 101 1.85 -15.46 -4.55
N GLY A 102 2.68 -16.50 -4.47
CA GLY A 102 3.68 -16.85 -5.48
C GLY A 102 4.78 -15.79 -5.60
N SER A 103 5.70 -16.05 -6.51
CA SER A 103 6.75 -15.13 -6.94
C SER A 103 6.40 -14.48 -8.26
N TYR A 104 7.01 -13.33 -8.55
CA TYR A 104 6.89 -12.69 -9.86
C TYR A 104 7.15 -13.67 -11.03
N LYS A 105 8.18 -14.51 -10.92
CA LYS A 105 8.55 -15.50 -11.94
C LYS A 105 7.46 -16.56 -12.17
N GLU A 106 6.72 -16.93 -11.12
CA GLU A 106 5.60 -17.85 -11.23
C GLU A 106 4.40 -17.14 -11.86
N LEU A 107 4.10 -15.91 -11.42
CA LEU A 107 2.96 -15.12 -11.89
C LEU A 107 3.02 -14.84 -13.40
N ILE A 108 4.19 -14.48 -13.96
CA ILE A 108 4.33 -14.22 -15.41
C ILE A 108 4.17 -15.47 -16.30
N LYS A 109 4.27 -16.67 -15.71
CA LYS A 109 4.07 -17.94 -16.41
C LYS A 109 2.61 -18.41 -16.39
N ILE A 110 1.73 -17.73 -15.65
CA ILE A 110 0.31 -18.09 -15.54
C ILE A 110 -0.41 -17.74 -16.85
N ASN A 111 -0.86 -18.76 -17.60
CA ASN A 111 -1.64 -18.57 -18.82
C ASN A 111 -3.08 -18.08 -18.55
N LYS A 112 -3.60 -18.25 -17.32
CA LYS A 112 -4.97 -17.88 -16.93
C LYS A 112 -5.30 -16.40 -17.19
N PHE A 113 -4.33 -15.51 -17.03
CA PHE A 113 -4.51 -14.06 -17.14
C PHE A 113 -3.79 -13.46 -18.35
N ARG A 114 -3.25 -14.30 -19.25
CA ARG A 114 -2.66 -13.79 -20.48
C ARG A 114 -3.75 -13.16 -21.33
N TYR A 115 -3.43 -12.00 -21.89
CA TYR A 115 -4.26 -11.39 -22.92
C TYR A 115 -4.48 -12.41 -24.05
N LYS A 116 -5.75 -12.66 -24.36
CA LYS A 116 -6.15 -13.41 -25.55
C LYS A 116 -6.60 -12.42 -26.59
N ASN A 117 -5.98 -12.48 -27.76
CA ASN A 117 -6.40 -11.64 -28.88
C ASN A 117 -7.79 -12.09 -29.33
N PRO A 118 -8.84 -11.24 -29.24
CA PRO A 118 -10.19 -11.62 -29.62
C PRO A 118 -10.38 -11.83 -31.14
N ARG A 119 -9.33 -11.60 -31.94
CA ARG A 119 -9.32 -11.82 -33.40
C ARG A 119 -8.68 -13.15 -33.82
N GLU A 120 -8.16 -13.93 -32.86
CA GLU A 120 -7.48 -15.21 -33.10
C GLU A 120 -8.32 -16.43 -32.69
N GLU A 121 -9.63 -16.25 -32.45
CA GLU A 121 -10.63 -17.32 -32.25
C GLU A 121 -11.55 -17.47 -33.47
#